data_AF-M5BU91-F1
#
_entry.id   AF-M5BU91-F1
#
_cell.length_a   1.000
_cell.length_b   1.000
_cell.length_c   1.000
_cell.angle_alpha   90.00
_cell.angle_beta   90.00
_cell.angle_gamma   90.00
#
_symmetry.space_group_name_H-M   'P 1'
#
loop_
_entity.id
_entity.type
_entity.pdbx_description
1 polymer ?
#
loop_
_entity_poly.entity_id
_entity_poly.type
_entity_poly.pdbx_seq_one_letter_code
_entity_poly.pdbx_strand_id
1 'polypeptide(L)'
;MPEGTLKSAHFVKTPDYVQVTGTGDFTKIGIKAGDAGGELDPHGADKLGNPHGGLVFSNAFSAGPSGVGVQMHEWTNFQSATDFCIRACKDGPGAKQRCQHIYDLTGCEWNIPGDYGQGFTDCEGDSTIPMGLYPQPDGSTSTFRQGQNPTPKPHPAGATSMCTSLQSFAVGTATARAFEATATSPSGTGSWATGTPTASSESANSAIHGANLGGIRVGFAGIVVGALGAGLYLF
;
A
#
# COMPACT_ATOMS: atom_id res chain seq x y z
N MET A 1 -10.31 -0.51 11.58
CA MET A 1 -10.76 -1.51 10.59
C MET A 1 -11.49 -2.61 11.34
N PRO A 2 -12.64 -3.12 10.85
CA PRO A 2 -13.38 -4.19 11.52
C PRO A 2 -12.51 -5.43 11.75
N GLU A 3 -12.79 -6.15 12.83
CA GLU A 3 -12.10 -7.40 13.13
C GLU A 3 -12.32 -8.43 12.02
N GLY A 4 -11.26 -9.16 11.67
CA GLY A 4 -11.27 -10.17 10.62
C GLY A 4 -11.36 -9.62 9.20
N THR A 5 -11.17 -8.31 8.99
CA THR A 5 -10.93 -7.78 7.63
C THR A 5 -9.60 -8.28 7.07
N LEU A 6 -8.53 -8.28 7.86
CA LEU A 6 -7.27 -8.94 7.51
C LEU A 6 -7.19 -10.30 8.17
N LYS A 7 -6.89 -11.33 7.39
CA LYS A 7 -6.65 -12.71 7.84
C LYS A 7 -5.16 -13.06 7.79
N SER A 8 -4.45 -12.52 6.81
CA SER A 8 -2.99 -12.62 6.72
C SER A 8 -2.38 -11.37 6.10
N ALA A 9 -1.10 -11.13 6.41
CA ALA A 9 -0.28 -10.12 5.73
C ALA A 9 1.21 -10.46 5.86
N HIS A 10 1.88 -10.56 4.72
CA HIS A 10 3.28 -10.96 4.61
C HIS A 10 4.08 -9.81 4.00
N PHE A 11 4.81 -9.09 4.84
CA PHE A 11 5.71 -8.04 4.42
C PHE A 11 7.05 -8.64 3.97
N VAL A 12 7.54 -8.20 2.81
CA VAL A 12 8.87 -8.55 2.29
C VAL A 12 9.58 -7.29 1.85
N LYS A 13 10.78 -7.08 2.41
CA LYS A 13 11.73 -6.06 1.93
C LYS A 13 12.79 -6.69 1.04
N THR A 14 12.95 -6.17 -0.17
CA THR A 14 14.01 -6.54 -1.11
C THR A 14 14.99 -5.37 -1.31
N PRO A 15 16.09 -5.54 -2.05
CA PRO A 15 16.96 -4.43 -2.42
C PRO A 15 16.26 -3.33 -3.24
N ASP A 16 15.25 -3.70 -4.03
CA ASP A 16 14.62 -2.82 -5.03
C ASP A 16 13.19 -2.39 -4.68
N TYR A 17 12.49 -3.11 -3.80
CA TYR A 17 11.10 -2.80 -3.45
C TYR A 17 10.71 -3.38 -2.08
N VAL A 18 9.62 -2.87 -1.54
CA VAL A 18 8.87 -3.54 -0.49
C VAL A 18 7.56 -4.06 -1.05
N GLN A 19 7.06 -5.17 -0.54
CA GLN A 19 5.71 -5.63 -0.84
C GLN A 19 5.00 -6.16 0.39
N VAL A 20 3.67 -6.12 0.35
CA VAL A 20 2.80 -6.85 1.26
C VAL A 20 1.86 -7.69 0.42
N THR A 21 1.72 -8.97 0.74
CA THR A 21 0.74 -9.89 0.16
C THR A 21 -0.11 -10.49 1.27
N GLY A 22 -1.39 -10.75 1.04
CA GLY A 22 -2.23 -11.31 2.09
C GLY A 22 -3.68 -11.53 1.69
N THR A 23 -4.45 -12.05 2.65
CA THR A 23 -5.85 -12.43 2.48
C THR A 23 -6.74 -11.80 3.53
N GLY A 24 -8.03 -11.72 3.23
CA GLY A 24 -8.98 -11.00 4.07
C GLY A 24 -10.44 -11.34 3.85
N ASP A 25 -11.27 -10.51 4.44
CA ASP A 25 -12.68 -10.33 4.10
C ASP A 25 -12.91 -8.83 3.90
N PHE A 26 -12.67 -8.38 2.67
CA PHE A 26 -12.73 -6.96 2.34
C PHE A 26 -14.14 -6.47 2.03
N THR A 27 -15.14 -7.37 2.06
CA THR A 27 -16.55 -6.97 2.09
C THR A 27 -16.88 -6.13 3.32
N LYS A 28 -16.12 -6.33 4.42
CA LYS A 28 -16.19 -5.53 5.64
C LYS A 28 -15.73 -4.08 5.49
N ILE A 29 -15.04 -3.74 4.40
CA ILE A 29 -14.61 -2.38 4.09
C ILE A 29 -15.19 -1.87 2.76
N GLY A 30 -16.29 -2.48 2.29
CA GLY A 30 -17.07 -1.98 1.16
C GLY A 30 -16.71 -2.55 -0.20
N ILE A 31 -15.83 -3.55 -0.29
CA ILE A 31 -15.60 -4.25 -1.55
C ILE A 31 -16.75 -5.22 -1.80
N LYS A 32 -17.30 -5.21 -3.02
CA LYS A 32 -18.45 -6.06 -3.34
C LYS A 32 -18.07 -7.53 -3.24
N ALA A 33 -18.94 -8.36 -2.67
CA ALA A 33 -18.73 -9.80 -2.67
C ALA A 33 -18.58 -10.35 -4.10
N GLY A 34 -17.53 -11.13 -4.33
CA GLY A 34 -17.19 -11.68 -5.66
C GLY A 34 -16.49 -10.70 -6.59
N ASP A 35 -16.16 -9.49 -6.14
CA ASP A 35 -15.26 -8.60 -6.87
C ASP A 35 -13.87 -9.25 -6.96
N ALA A 36 -13.41 -9.48 -8.20
CA ALA A 36 -12.11 -10.07 -8.49
C ALA A 36 -10.96 -9.05 -8.32
N GLY A 37 -11.30 -7.80 -8.02
CA GLY A 37 -10.38 -6.72 -7.78
C GLY A 37 -10.02 -5.92 -9.04
N GLY A 38 -9.23 -4.89 -8.80
CA GLY A 38 -8.65 -4.03 -9.82
C GLY A 38 -7.36 -3.41 -9.31
N GLU A 39 -6.67 -2.72 -10.20
CA GLU A 39 -5.41 -2.05 -9.88
C GLU A 39 -5.64 -0.61 -9.39
N LEU A 40 -4.89 -0.24 -8.35
CA LEU A 40 -4.64 1.12 -7.91
C LEU A 40 -3.16 1.45 -8.09
N ASP A 41 -2.85 2.62 -8.66
CA ASP A 41 -1.48 2.98 -9.05
C ASP A 41 -1.28 4.51 -9.16
N PRO A 42 -0.03 5.00 -9.26
CA PRO A 42 0.27 6.43 -9.33
C PRO A 42 0.07 7.06 -10.73
N HIS A 43 -0.22 6.26 -11.76
CA HIS A 43 -0.25 6.65 -13.17
C HIS A 43 -1.55 6.26 -13.87
N GLY A 44 -2.69 6.46 -13.19
CA GLY A 44 -4.02 6.28 -13.77
C GLY A 44 -4.24 7.01 -15.10
N ALA A 45 -5.42 6.86 -15.71
CA ALA A 45 -5.66 7.27 -17.11
C ALA A 45 -5.31 8.75 -17.43
N ASP A 46 -5.41 9.65 -16.46
CA ASP A 46 -5.09 11.08 -16.58
C ASP A 46 -3.70 11.46 -16.00
N LYS A 47 -2.95 10.46 -15.51
CA LYS A 47 -1.63 10.55 -14.88
C LYS A 47 -1.61 11.21 -13.50
N LEU A 48 -2.76 11.29 -12.82
CA LEU A 48 -2.87 11.81 -11.45
C LEU A 48 -2.97 10.70 -10.40
N GLY A 49 -2.90 9.44 -10.83
CA GLY A 49 -3.07 8.24 -10.02
C GLY A 49 -4.54 7.83 -9.87
N ASN A 50 -4.76 6.59 -9.49
CA ASN A 50 -6.06 5.96 -9.25
C ASN A 50 -5.91 5.17 -7.95
N PRO A 51 -6.29 5.75 -6.80
CA PRO A 51 -7.00 7.01 -6.63
C PRO A 51 -6.12 8.24 -6.86
N HIS A 52 -6.75 9.35 -7.28
CA HIS A 52 -6.08 10.64 -7.39
C HIS A 52 -5.51 11.04 -6.03
N GLY A 53 -4.24 11.46 -6.01
CA GLY A 53 -3.57 11.89 -4.78
C GLY A 53 -3.16 10.74 -3.83
N GLY A 54 -3.19 9.49 -4.30
CA GLY A 54 -2.63 8.36 -3.56
C GLY A 54 -1.11 8.48 -3.44
N LEU A 55 -0.61 8.64 -2.22
CA LEU A 55 0.83 8.72 -1.94
C LEU A 55 1.27 7.56 -1.04
N VAL A 56 2.36 6.91 -1.43
CA VAL A 56 2.96 5.80 -0.69
C VAL A 56 4.29 6.25 -0.09
N PHE A 57 4.46 6.04 1.21
CA PHE A 57 5.72 6.29 1.91
C PHE A 57 6.24 4.99 2.54
N SER A 58 7.55 4.79 2.49
CA SER A 58 8.21 3.67 3.16
C SER A 58 9.46 4.11 3.91
N ASN A 59 9.56 3.67 5.16
CA ASN A 59 10.76 3.81 5.99
C ASN A 59 11.77 2.67 5.79
N ALA A 60 11.46 1.69 4.95
CA ALA A 60 12.27 0.48 4.78
C ALA A 60 13.65 0.76 4.16
N PHE A 61 13.75 1.82 3.35
CA PHE A 61 14.99 2.20 2.63
C PHE A 61 15.68 3.42 3.23
N SER A 62 14.90 4.34 3.81
CA SER A 62 15.38 5.53 4.49
C SER A 62 14.27 6.04 5.39
N ALA A 63 14.61 6.48 6.61
CA ALA A 63 13.63 7.08 7.52
C ALA A 63 13.10 8.43 7.02
N GLY A 64 13.80 9.06 6.07
CA GLY A 64 13.48 10.40 5.59
C GLY A 64 13.62 11.49 6.67
N PRO A 65 13.42 12.77 6.32
CA PRO A 65 13.55 13.89 7.25
C PRO A 65 12.48 13.88 8.36
N SER A 66 11.28 13.38 8.07
CA SER A 66 10.14 13.36 8.98
C SER A 66 10.03 12.06 9.79
N GLY A 67 10.89 11.07 9.54
CA GLY A 67 10.84 9.76 10.20
C GLY A 67 9.72 8.84 9.71
N VAL A 68 8.87 9.28 8.77
CA VAL A 68 7.78 8.47 8.19
C VAL A 68 8.22 7.69 6.94
N GLY A 69 9.46 7.90 6.50
CA GLY A 69 10.01 7.31 5.29
C GLY A 69 10.20 8.31 4.16
N VAL A 70 10.56 7.76 3.00
CA VAL A 70 10.62 8.49 1.73
C VAL A 70 9.42 8.12 0.88
N GLN A 71 9.00 9.04 0.01
CA GLN A 71 7.94 8.76 -0.96
C GLN A 71 8.43 7.70 -1.95
N MET A 72 7.56 6.75 -2.25
CA MET A 72 7.76 5.70 -3.24
C MET A 72 6.93 6.08 -4.46
N HIS A 73 7.57 6.59 -5.51
CA HIS A 73 6.84 7.16 -6.66
C HIS A 73 6.26 6.10 -7.59
N GLU A 74 6.85 4.91 -7.60
CA GLU A 74 6.39 3.78 -8.39
C GLU A 74 5.81 2.73 -7.44
N TRP A 75 4.51 2.48 -7.53
CA TRP A 75 3.81 1.49 -6.73
C TRP A 75 2.64 0.91 -7.52
N THR A 76 2.19 -0.27 -7.13
CA THR A 76 0.95 -0.87 -7.64
C THR A 76 0.29 -1.63 -6.51
N ASN A 77 -1.03 -1.56 -6.44
CA ASN A 77 -1.85 -2.23 -5.44
C ASN A 77 -3.03 -2.92 -6.13
N PHE A 78 -3.24 -4.18 -5.80
CA PHE A 78 -4.42 -4.92 -6.20
C PHE A 78 -5.19 -5.32 -4.95
N GLN A 79 -6.51 -5.26 -5.06
CA GLN A 79 -7.40 -5.53 -3.95
C GLN A 79 -8.68 -6.14 -4.49
N SER A 80 -8.98 -7.38 -4.09
CA SER A 80 -10.24 -8.07 -4.39
C SER A 80 -11.11 -8.16 -3.15
N ALA A 81 -12.24 -8.87 -3.23
CA ALA A 81 -13.04 -9.18 -2.04
C ALA A 81 -12.30 -10.06 -1.01
N THR A 82 -11.26 -10.79 -1.43
CA THR A 82 -10.66 -11.87 -0.63
C THR A 82 -9.15 -11.78 -0.45
N ASP A 83 -8.45 -11.07 -1.32
CA ASP A 83 -6.99 -10.92 -1.29
C ASP A 83 -6.56 -9.49 -1.59
N PHE A 84 -5.31 -9.21 -1.22
CA PHE A 84 -4.68 -7.93 -1.50
C PHE A 84 -3.18 -8.07 -1.62
N CYS A 85 -2.60 -7.13 -2.35
CA CYS A 85 -1.17 -7.01 -2.46
C CYS A 85 -0.81 -5.59 -2.85
N ILE A 86 0.30 -5.11 -2.32
CA ILE A 86 0.88 -3.82 -2.70
C ILE A 86 2.38 -3.99 -2.84
N ARG A 87 2.96 -3.40 -3.89
CA ARG A 87 4.40 -3.30 -4.07
C ARG A 87 4.76 -1.84 -4.28
N ALA A 88 5.77 -1.37 -3.56
CA ALA A 88 6.31 -0.02 -3.69
C ALA A 88 7.81 -0.10 -3.97
N CYS A 89 8.21 0.45 -5.11
CA CYS A 89 9.56 0.32 -5.64
C CYS A 89 10.43 1.49 -5.23
N LYS A 90 11.63 1.18 -4.75
CA LYS A 90 12.64 2.17 -4.41
C LYS A 90 12.98 2.98 -5.66
N ASP A 91 12.97 4.31 -5.51
CA ASP A 91 13.32 5.21 -6.60
C ASP A 91 14.72 4.85 -7.16
N GLY A 92 14.77 4.68 -8.48
CA GLY A 92 15.98 4.31 -9.19
C GLY A 92 15.71 3.70 -10.56
N PRO A 93 16.77 3.36 -11.31
CA PRO A 93 16.62 2.63 -12.57
C PRO A 93 15.87 1.32 -12.35
N GLY A 94 14.83 1.07 -13.14
CA GLY A 94 14.05 -0.17 -13.05
C GLY A 94 12.80 -0.10 -12.15
N ALA A 95 12.59 0.98 -11.38
CA ALA A 95 11.44 1.10 -10.47
C ALA A 95 10.10 0.92 -11.19
N LYS A 96 9.92 1.62 -12.33
CA LYS A 96 8.75 1.50 -13.21
C LYS A 96 8.53 0.08 -13.70
N GLN A 97 9.59 -0.64 -14.04
CA GLN A 97 9.50 -2.00 -14.57
C GLN A 97 9.12 -3.00 -13.47
N ARG A 98 9.59 -2.79 -12.23
CA ARG A 98 9.32 -3.67 -11.09
C ARG A 98 7.96 -3.42 -10.42
N CYS A 99 7.44 -2.20 -10.56
CA CYS A 99 6.11 -1.77 -10.15
C CYS A 99 5.33 -1.30 -11.38
N GLN A 100 5.18 -2.20 -12.37
CA GLN A 100 4.34 -1.92 -13.53
C GLN A 100 2.88 -1.76 -13.13
N HIS A 101 2.17 -1.01 -13.96
CA HIS A 101 0.77 -0.65 -13.75
C HIS A 101 -0.06 -0.79 -15.05
N ILE A 102 0.30 -1.77 -15.88
CA ILE A 102 -0.34 -2.05 -17.17
C ILE A 102 -0.93 -3.46 -17.21
N TYR A 103 -0.98 -4.12 -16.05
CA TYR A 103 -1.32 -5.53 -15.87
C TYR A 103 -2.51 -5.67 -14.93
N ASP A 104 -3.48 -4.79 -15.11
CA ASP A 104 -4.58 -4.52 -14.18
C ASP A 104 -5.53 -5.72 -14.01
N LEU A 105 -5.74 -6.49 -15.09
CA LEU A 105 -6.61 -7.67 -15.15
C LEU A 105 -5.97 -9.02 -14.74
N THR A 106 -4.69 -9.07 -14.35
CA THR A 106 -4.03 -10.35 -13.97
C THR A 106 -4.02 -10.61 -12.46
N GLY A 107 -4.31 -9.60 -11.65
CA GLY A 107 -4.51 -9.73 -10.20
C GLY A 107 -3.23 -9.92 -9.38
N CYS A 108 -3.41 -10.25 -8.10
CA CYS A 108 -2.35 -10.22 -7.10
C CYS A 108 -1.23 -11.23 -7.32
N GLU A 109 -1.55 -12.52 -7.40
CA GLU A 109 -0.54 -13.58 -7.52
C GLU A 109 0.31 -13.45 -8.78
N TRP A 110 -0.24 -12.88 -9.86
CA TRP A 110 0.48 -12.69 -11.10
C TRP A 110 1.43 -11.48 -11.05
N ASN A 111 0.95 -10.33 -10.56
CA ASN A 111 1.75 -9.09 -10.52
C ASN A 111 2.75 -9.08 -9.36
N ILE A 112 2.31 -9.52 -8.19
CA ILE A 112 3.09 -9.52 -6.95
C ILE A 112 3.10 -10.95 -6.39
N PRO A 113 3.91 -11.86 -6.98
CA PRO A 113 4.06 -13.19 -6.43
C PRO A 113 4.70 -13.12 -5.03
N GLY A 114 4.18 -13.93 -4.10
CA GLY A 114 4.53 -13.89 -2.69
C GLY A 114 3.76 -14.93 -1.88
N ASP A 115 3.79 -14.78 -0.56
CA ASP A 115 3.02 -15.62 0.36
C ASP A 115 1.61 -15.03 0.59
N TYR A 116 0.59 -15.82 0.31
CA TYR A 116 -0.82 -15.51 0.57
C TYR A 116 -1.42 -16.51 1.58
N GLY A 117 -0.55 -17.24 2.27
CA GLY A 117 -0.90 -18.21 3.31
C GLY A 117 -1.49 -17.56 4.55
N GLN A 118 -1.56 -18.36 5.62
CA GLN A 118 -2.06 -17.89 6.90
C GLN A 118 -0.96 -17.20 7.71
N GLY A 119 -1.36 -16.27 8.57
CA GLY A 119 -0.47 -15.63 9.54
C GLY A 119 0.06 -14.28 9.07
N PHE A 120 1.02 -13.76 9.84
CA PHE A 120 1.60 -12.45 9.62
C PHE A 120 3.11 -12.57 9.70
N THR A 121 3.83 -12.05 8.71
CA THR A 121 5.29 -12.16 8.65
C THR A 121 5.95 -10.86 8.22
N ASP A 122 7.15 -10.64 8.72
CA ASP A 122 8.09 -9.61 8.28
C ASP A 122 9.38 -10.31 7.86
N CYS A 123 9.74 -10.21 6.58
CA CYS A 123 10.87 -10.91 5.97
C CYS A 123 11.75 -9.99 5.12
N GLU A 124 12.99 -10.40 4.93
CA GLU A 124 13.80 -9.97 3.79
C GLU A 124 13.56 -10.91 2.60
N GLY A 125 13.84 -10.44 1.38
CA GLY A 125 13.75 -11.29 0.20
C GLY A 125 14.49 -10.77 -1.03
N ASP A 126 14.55 -11.63 -2.04
CA ASP A 126 15.22 -11.31 -3.31
C ASP A 126 14.31 -10.48 -4.23
N SER A 127 14.91 -9.55 -4.97
CA SER A 127 14.22 -8.86 -6.07
C SER A 127 13.83 -9.86 -7.17
N THR A 128 12.56 -9.89 -7.54
CA THR A 128 12.08 -10.77 -8.62
C THR A 128 12.34 -10.20 -10.00
N ILE A 129 12.13 -11.03 -11.03
CA ILE A 129 12.03 -10.58 -12.42
C ILE A 129 10.92 -9.51 -12.52
N PRO A 130 11.15 -8.39 -13.23
CA PRO A 130 10.12 -7.37 -13.43
C PRO A 130 8.85 -7.93 -14.07
N MET A 131 7.70 -7.36 -13.69
CA MET A 131 6.39 -7.81 -14.16
C MET A 131 6.34 -7.82 -15.70
N GLY A 132 5.81 -8.91 -16.26
CA GLY A 132 5.63 -9.07 -17.69
C GLY A 132 6.89 -9.36 -18.51
N LEU A 133 8.07 -9.45 -17.90
CA LEU A 133 9.30 -9.82 -18.60
C LEU A 133 9.61 -11.31 -18.45
N TYR A 134 9.72 -12.04 -19.56
CA TYR A 134 9.97 -13.48 -19.55
C TYR A 134 11.31 -13.81 -20.23
N PRO A 135 12.34 -14.22 -19.47
CA PRO A 135 13.60 -14.70 -20.03
C PRO A 135 13.37 -15.90 -20.97
N GLN A 136 14.10 -15.93 -22.07
CA GLN A 136 13.99 -16.95 -23.11
C GLN A 136 15.22 -17.86 -23.14
N PRO A 137 15.10 -19.10 -23.65
CA PRO A 137 16.24 -20.02 -23.76
C PRO A 137 17.41 -19.51 -24.59
N ASP A 138 17.16 -18.58 -25.52
CA ASP A 138 18.17 -17.96 -26.39
C ASP A 138 18.90 -16.77 -25.72
N GLY A 139 18.58 -16.47 -24.46
CA GLY A 139 19.14 -15.34 -23.70
C GLY A 139 18.42 -14.01 -23.92
N SER A 140 17.40 -13.97 -24.80
CA SER A 140 16.55 -12.79 -24.96
C SER A 140 15.51 -12.68 -23.83
N THR A 141 14.77 -11.57 -23.78
CA THR A 141 13.63 -11.39 -22.87
C THR A 141 12.42 -10.97 -23.70
N SER A 142 11.32 -11.69 -23.58
CA SER A 142 10.04 -11.29 -24.17
C SER A 142 9.24 -10.45 -23.18
N THR A 143 8.34 -9.60 -23.70
CA THR A 143 7.45 -8.77 -22.90
C THR A 143 6.01 -9.18 -23.17
N PHE A 144 5.32 -9.63 -22.13
CA PHE A 144 3.88 -9.87 -22.17
C PHE A 144 3.13 -8.55 -22.25
N ARG A 145 2.08 -8.51 -23.07
CA ARG A 145 1.09 -7.43 -23.07
C ARG A 145 -0.26 -8.00 -22.67
N GLN A 146 -0.94 -7.33 -21.74
CA GLN A 146 -2.25 -7.76 -21.28
C GLN A 146 -3.23 -7.91 -22.45
N GLY A 147 -4.00 -9.00 -22.43
CA GLY A 147 -4.90 -9.40 -23.52
C GLY A 147 -4.26 -10.36 -24.53
N GLN A 148 -2.94 -10.59 -24.50
CA GLN A 148 -2.33 -11.67 -25.29
C GLN A 148 -2.76 -13.05 -24.77
N ASN A 149 -3.00 -13.98 -25.70
CA ASN A 149 -3.40 -15.35 -25.40
C ASN A 149 -2.36 -16.35 -25.95
N PRO A 150 -1.84 -17.30 -25.15
CA PRO A 150 -2.11 -17.48 -23.72
C PRO A 150 -1.49 -16.40 -22.84
N THR A 151 -2.18 -16.04 -21.76
CA THR A 151 -1.56 -15.31 -20.64
C THR A 151 -0.48 -16.20 -20.03
N PRO A 152 0.79 -15.76 -19.96
CA PRO A 152 1.85 -16.53 -19.33
C PRO A 152 1.58 -16.76 -17.84
N LYS A 153 2.17 -17.82 -17.28
CA LYS A 153 2.08 -18.10 -15.84
C LYS A 153 2.80 -17.00 -15.03
N PRO A 154 2.34 -16.73 -13.79
CA PRO A 154 3.07 -15.87 -12.85
C PRO A 154 4.55 -16.26 -12.72
N HIS A 155 5.40 -15.28 -12.44
CA HIS A 155 6.75 -15.57 -11.98
C HIS A 155 6.72 -16.26 -10.61
N PRO A 156 7.73 -17.09 -10.30
CA PRO A 156 7.88 -17.58 -8.93
C PRO A 156 8.10 -16.40 -7.97
N ALA A 157 7.63 -16.56 -6.74
CA ALA A 157 7.97 -15.63 -5.67
C ALA A 157 9.49 -15.61 -5.44
N GLY A 158 10.01 -14.45 -5.02
CA GLY A 158 11.41 -14.33 -4.61
C GLY A 158 11.66 -15.18 -3.36
N ALA A 159 12.89 -15.67 -3.20
CA ALA A 159 13.28 -16.34 -1.97
C ALA A 159 13.21 -15.35 -0.80
N THR A 160 12.69 -15.80 0.34
CA THR A 160 12.60 -15.00 1.56
C THR A 160 13.56 -15.53 2.62
N SER A 161 13.99 -14.63 3.51
CA SER A 161 14.90 -14.93 4.61
C SER A 161 14.65 -14.00 5.80
N MET A 162 15.29 -14.27 6.93
CA MET A 162 15.16 -13.46 8.16
C MET A 162 13.69 -13.22 8.60
N CYS A 163 12.81 -14.18 8.30
CA CYS A 163 11.39 -14.05 8.56
C CYS A 163 11.06 -14.09 10.05
N THR A 164 10.30 -13.10 10.52
CA THR A 164 9.73 -13.05 11.85
C THR A 164 8.21 -13.17 11.77
N SER A 165 7.64 -14.10 12.54
CA SER A 165 6.19 -14.19 12.68
C SER A 165 5.68 -13.11 13.62
N LEU A 166 4.64 -12.40 13.20
CA LEU A 166 3.95 -11.38 13.97
C LEU A 166 2.65 -11.97 14.53
N GLN A 167 2.31 -11.61 15.76
CA GLN A 167 0.98 -11.88 16.28
C GLN A 167 0.00 -10.95 15.58
N SER A 168 -1.17 -11.46 15.18
CA SER A 168 -2.23 -10.61 14.66
C SER A 168 -2.59 -9.61 15.77
N PHE A 169 -2.31 -8.33 15.56
CA PHE A 169 -2.79 -7.33 16.49
C PHE A 169 -4.31 -7.26 16.28
N ALA A 170 -5.07 -7.83 17.20
CA ALA A 170 -6.43 -7.40 17.40
C ALA A 170 -6.38 -5.91 17.77
N VAL A 171 -6.51 -5.04 16.76
CA VAL A 171 -6.80 -3.60 16.86
C VAL A 171 -6.15 -2.91 18.08
N GLY A 172 -4.82 -2.97 18.19
CA GLY A 172 -4.06 -2.23 19.18
C GLY A 172 -3.46 -0.98 18.57
N THR A 173 -4.20 0.14 18.60
CA THR A 173 -3.76 1.51 18.25
C THR A 173 -2.70 1.57 17.15
N ALA A 174 -3.11 1.61 15.88
CA ALA A 174 -2.30 2.34 14.91
C ALA A 174 -2.14 3.74 15.51
N THR A 175 -0.94 4.08 15.98
CA THR A 175 -0.61 5.47 16.26
C THR A 175 -0.65 6.17 14.91
N ALA A 176 -1.82 6.69 14.54
CA ALA A 176 -1.92 7.70 13.52
C ALA A 176 -1.03 8.84 14.03
N ARG A 177 0.16 8.98 13.45
CA ARG A 177 0.91 10.22 13.59
C ARG A 177 0.07 11.25 12.86
N ALA A 178 -0.69 12.03 13.63
CA ALA A 178 -1.34 13.22 13.10
C ALA A 178 -0.22 14.09 12.55
N PHE A 179 -0.23 14.33 11.24
CA PHE A 179 0.55 15.39 10.66
C PHE A 179 -0.10 16.69 11.14
N GLU A 180 0.58 17.46 11.99
CA GLU A 180 0.23 18.86 12.13
C GLU A 180 0.46 19.49 10.75
N ALA A 181 -0.64 19.74 10.03
CA ALA A 181 -0.60 20.64 8.90
C ALA A 181 -0.06 21.97 9.43
N THR A 182 1.17 22.30 9.09
CA THR A 182 1.65 23.67 9.27
C THR A 182 0.78 24.52 8.35
N ALA A 183 -0.23 25.18 8.93
CA ALA A 183 -1.09 26.10 8.22
C ALA A 183 -0.26 27.30 7.78
N THR A 184 0.34 27.22 6.59
CA THR A 184 0.72 28.42 5.87
C THR A 184 -0.59 29.12 5.49
N SER A 185 -0.86 30.24 6.16
CA SER A 185 -2.02 31.08 5.87
C SER A 185 -2.03 31.41 4.37
N PRO A 186 -3.07 31.04 3.61
CA PRO A 186 -3.24 31.59 2.28
C PRO A 186 -3.59 33.07 2.45
N SER A 187 -2.65 33.95 2.12
CA SER A 187 -2.89 35.37 1.90
C SER A 187 -3.66 35.54 0.58
N GLY A 188 -4.91 35.08 0.57
CA GLY A 188 -5.82 35.17 -0.56
C GLY A 188 -7.19 35.64 -0.06
N THR A 189 -7.50 36.91 -0.26
CA THR A 189 -8.84 37.47 -0.05
C THR A 189 -9.80 36.92 -1.10
N GLY A 190 -10.46 35.82 -0.78
CA GLY A 190 -11.60 35.28 -1.52
C GLY A 190 -12.79 35.11 -0.58
N SER A 191 -13.80 35.96 -0.76
CA SER A 191 -15.03 35.94 0.03
C SER A 191 -15.91 34.75 -0.38
N TRP A 192 -16.12 33.79 0.52
CA TRP A 192 -17.12 32.73 0.37
C TRP A 192 -18.15 32.83 1.49
N ALA A 193 -19.41 32.95 1.08
CA ALA A 193 -20.56 33.13 1.96
C ALA A 193 -20.87 31.87 2.77
N THR A 194 -21.21 32.10 4.04
CA THR A 194 -21.58 31.14 5.10
C THR A 194 -22.82 30.31 4.78
N GLY A 195 -22.72 29.01 5.07
CA GLY A 195 -23.86 28.12 5.32
C GLY A 195 -23.54 27.17 6.48
N THR A 196 -24.03 27.47 7.68
CA THR A 196 -23.95 26.61 8.88
C THR A 196 -24.98 25.48 8.82
N PRO A 197 -24.58 24.24 9.14
CA PRO A 197 -25.45 23.29 9.79
C PRO A 197 -25.00 23.04 11.24
N THR A 198 -25.91 23.36 12.15
CA THR A 198 -25.89 23.05 13.57
C THR A 198 -26.05 21.55 13.79
N ALA A 199 -25.12 20.91 14.51
CA ALA A 199 -25.40 19.68 15.24
C ALA A 199 -24.47 19.57 16.46
N SER A 200 -25.07 19.84 17.60
CA SER A 200 -24.55 19.67 18.95
C SER A 200 -24.54 18.19 19.37
N SER A 201 -23.43 17.71 19.93
CA SER A 201 -23.44 16.83 21.11
C SER A 201 -22.04 16.74 21.75
N GLU A 202 -21.97 17.41 22.90
CA GLU A 202 -21.25 17.14 24.16
C GLU A 202 -20.13 16.08 24.22
N SER A 203 -18.92 16.59 24.49
CA SER A 203 -18.13 16.35 25.72
C SER A 203 -17.93 14.93 26.24
N ALA A 204 -16.67 14.47 26.19
CA ALA A 204 -16.02 13.85 27.35
C ALA A 204 -14.51 14.09 27.30
N ASN A 205 -14.06 15.05 28.10
CA ASN A 205 -12.66 15.20 28.52
C ASN A 205 -12.27 13.98 29.36
N SER A 206 -11.24 13.25 28.93
CA SER A 206 -10.48 12.37 29.81
C SER A 206 -9.00 12.71 29.63
N ALA A 207 -8.50 13.53 30.54
CA ALA A 207 -7.08 13.68 30.77
C ALA A 207 -6.53 12.34 31.27
N ILE A 208 -5.46 11.83 30.66
CA ILE A 208 -4.69 10.73 31.25
C ILE A 208 -3.22 11.15 31.33
N HIS A 209 -2.72 10.98 32.54
CA HIS A 209 -1.40 11.30 33.06
C HIS A 209 -0.27 10.68 32.23
N GLY A 210 0.83 11.43 32.12
CA GLY A 210 2.08 10.92 31.58
C GLY A 210 2.60 9.75 32.40
N ALA A 211 2.86 8.63 31.73
CA ALA A 211 3.75 7.59 32.20
C ALA A 211 4.93 7.51 31.23
N ASN A 212 6.07 7.97 31.72
CA ASN A 212 7.37 7.76 31.10
C ASN A 212 7.73 6.27 31.27
N LEU A 213 7.75 5.50 30.19
CA LEU A 213 8.38 4.18 30.16
C LEU A 213 9.38 4.12 29.00
N GLY A 214 10.63 3.81 29.37
CA GLY A 214 11.81 3.82 28.53
C GLY A 214 11.65 3.04 27.23
N GLY A 215 12.25 3.61 26.18
CA GLY A 215 12.16 3.12 24.82
C GLY A 215 12.75 1.73 24.64
N ILE A 216 11.94 0.85 24.08
CA ILE A 216 12.38 -0.27 23.25
C ILE A 216 11.98 0.10 21.83
N ARG A 217 12.95 0.50 21.00
CA ARG A 217 12.74 0.76 19.57
C ARG A 217 12.78 -0.57 18.83
N VAL A 218 11.64 -1.24 18.71
CA VAL A 218 11.44 -2.24 17.66
C VAL A 218 11.07 -1.45 16.40
N GLY A 219 12.01 -1.30 15.48
CA GLY A 219 11.79 -0.62 14.22
C GLY A 219 10.98 -1.52 13.29
N PHE A 220 9.66 -1.43 13.36
CA PHE A 220 8.79 -2.03 12.33
C PHE A 220 8.96 -1.23 11.03
N ALA A 221 9.38 -1.91 9.96
CA ALA A 221 9.26 -1.36 8.62
C ALA A 221 7.77 -1.33 8.26
N GLY A 222 7.27 -0.19 7.80
CA GLY A 222 5.86 0.01 7.50
C GLY A 222 5.68 0.77 6.19
N ILE A 223 4.65 0.38 5.44
CA ILE A 223 4.13 1.18 4.33
C ILE A 223 2.98 2.02 4.87
N VAL A 224 3.06 3.35 4.70
CA VAL A 224 1.96 4.25 5.05
C VAL A 224 1.38 4.80 3.75
N VAL A 225 0.10 4.52 3.51
CA VAL A 225 -0.67 5.11 2.41
C VAL A 225 -1.44 6.31 2.97
N GLY A 226 -1.17 7.50 2.44
CA GLY A 226 -1.90 8.72 2.77
C GLY A 226 -2.85 9.09 1.63
N ALA A 227 -4.12 9.34 1.94
CA ALA A 227 -5.08 9.95 1.02
C ALA A 227 -5.42 11.36 1.53
N LEU A 228 -5.24 12.39 0.71
CA LEU A 228 -5.84 13.70 0.92
C LEU A 228 -7.26 13.63 0.34
N GLY A 229 -8.27 13.69 1.21
CA GLY A 229 -9.67 13.50 0.83
C GLY A 229 -10.13 14.47 -0.26
N ALA A 230 -10.47 13.92 -1.43
CA ALA A 230 -11.29 14.61 -2.42
C ALA A 230 -12.73 14.10 -2.28
N GLY A 231 -13.64 15.03 -2.03
CA GLY A 231 -15.07 14.77 -1.89
C GLY A 231 -15.64 14.07 -3.13
N LEU A 232 -16.48 13.09 -2.84
CA LEU A 232 -17.30 12.32 -3.77
C LEU A 232 -18.05 13.26 -4.75
N TYR A 233 -17.71 13.23 -6.03
CA TYR A 233 -18.59 13.73 -7.09
C TYR A 233 -19.12 12.54 -7.88
N LEU A 234 -20.38 12.22 -7.62
CA LEU A 234 -21.21 11.32 -8.42
C LEU A 234 -21.69 12.07 -9.67
N PHE A 235 -21.43 11.52 -10.85
CA PHE A 235 -22.29 11.61 -12.03
C PHE A 235 -22.30 10.25 -12.73
#